data_AF-A0A3D2K075-F1
#
_entry.id   AF-A0A3D2K075-F1
#
_cell.length_a   1.000
_cell.length_b   1.000
_cell.length_c   1.000
_cell.angle_alpha   90.00
_cell.angle_beta   90.00
_cell.angle_gamma   90.00
#
_symmetry.space_group_name_H-M   'P 1'
#
loop_
_entity.id
_entity.type
_entity.pdbx_description
1 polymer ?
#
loop_
_entity_poly.entity_id
_entity_poly.type
_entity_poly.pdbx_seq_one_letter_code
_entity_poly.pdbx_strand_id
1 'polypeptide(L)'
;SIKIPSFALTLTCIATLLGACATTQPPAATETAAEAELVSTAEPASPEPEVETEYGNFTEEQLYQAIISELGAQRGVVDEAGDSYFDLALETRDLGIIRRAVQFASANNDMNAMLQLGLLWSEIDPTDSQPHLMLSFQFLETGNYQQALSHMARVIELGGEIDFSALAARTGQLDPRTRAVLIDNLRQLTREFSDQQSIRLTLVQLLAQNGEYQEALLEFQLLIQLVDLSPRLVMLKAQILQSAGDADQAIRVMRSGVREFEDDKNLRLGYSQLLIQNEQYEAAQAQFAALMELDPQDWETLFSMALLDMELENYDRAIERFTQLARIDQRADEARYYLGYIHEQREEFDAAIAAYREVRIGTQNFLAAQQQATRLAVQSGNLESAHAHLNQLSRGQPRLEILFNTIESGVLIQNGYTLEAKSLLDTALNKYPNETDLLFARVLFYDNVGDRAGSEQDLRQIILMQPEDSRALNHLGYMLADQTDRHAEALDLIEQAIAISPDDPAIIDSLGWAQYKLGRYEEALANLQRAYVLFPDPEVASHVGEVMWMMGREEQAKEVWRGALENQPDSELIQEVVERLQVEL
;
A
#
# COMPACT_ATOMS: atom_id res chain seq x y z
N SER A 1 -20.21 -5.83 1.25
CA SER A 1 -21.40 -6.61 0.90
C SER A 1 -21.58 -6.69 -0.61
N ILE A 2 -21.12 -7.77 -1.25
CA ILE A 2 -21.58 -8.22 -2.57
C ILE A 2 -21.49 -9.75 -2.56
N LYS A 3 -22.65 -10.41 -2.62
CA LYS A 3 -22.85 -11.84 -2.87
C LYS A 3 -23.12 -12.01 -4.37
N ILE A 4 -22.44 -12.93 -5.04
CA ILE A 4 -22.86 -13.49 -6.34
C ILE A 4 -22.54 -15.01 -6.36
N PRO A 5 -23.39 -15.86 -6.97
CA PRO A 5 -23.75 -17.16 -6.42
C PRO A 5 -23.15 -18.38 -7.15
N SER A 6 -23.39 -19.51 -6.49
CA SER A 6 -23.05 -20.89 -6.82
C SER A 6 -23.51 -21.36 -8.20
N PHE A 7 -22.58 -21.93 -8.97
CA PHE A 7 -22.89 -22.78 -10.12
C PHE A 7 -23.04 -24.23 -9.66
N ALA A 8 -24.25 -24.77 -9.82
CA ALA A 8 -24.53 -26.20 -9.71
C ALA A 8 -24.04 -26.91 -10.97
N LEU A 9 -23.19 -27.92 -10.82
CA LEU A 9 -22.89 -28.88 -11.87
C LEU A 9 -23.33 -30.27 -11.42
N THR A 10 -24.50 -30.68 -11.90
CA THR A 10 -24.96 -32.06 -11.94
C THR A 10 -24.09 -32.85 -12.93
N LEU A 11 -23.46 -33.94 -12.48
CA LEU A 11 -22.97 -34.98 -13.37
C LEU A 11 -23.51 -36.34 -12.90
N THR A 12 -24.29 -36.95 -13.80
CA THR A 12 -24.91 -38.26 -13.69
C THR A 12 -24.14 -39.25 -14.57
N CYS A 13 -24.26 -40.55 -14.25
CA CYS A 13 -23.77 -41.75 -14.93
C CYS A 13 -22.38 -42.21 -14.43
N ILE A 14 -22.12 -43.49 -14.11
CA ILE A 14 -22.48 -44.74 -14.78
C ILE A 14 -22.64 -45.90 -13.78
N ALA A 15 -23.49 -46.84 -14.17
CA ALA A 15 -23.93 -48.03 -13.46
C ALA A 15 -22.96 -49.24 -13.51
N THR A 16 -23.13 -50.09 -12.50
CA THR A 16 -23.01 -51.57 -12.46
C THR A 16 -21.65 -52.26 -12.62
N LEU A 17 -21.30 -53.08 -11.61
CA LEU A 17 -21.13 -54.52 -11.76
C LEU A 17 -21.37 -55.27 -10.43
N LEU A 18 -21.92 -56.47 -10.58
CA LEU A 18 -22.50 -57.38 -9.59
C LEU A 18 -21.46 -58.18 -8.79
N GLY A 19 -21.88 -58.64 -7.60
CA GLY A 19 -21.66 -60.03 -7.18
C GLY A 19 -21.21 -60.22 -5.72
N ALA A 20 -22.15 -60.59 -4.84
CA ALA A 20 -22.31 -61.97 -4.37
C ALA A 20 -23.01 -62.03 -3.00
N CYS A 21 -23.98 -62.93 -2.93
CA CYS A 21 -24.88 -63.18 -1.81
C CYS A 21 -24.20 -63.91 -0.64
N ALA A 22 -24.61 -63.59 0.60
CA ALA A 22 -24.96 -64.60 1.59
C ALA A 22 -25.87 -64.01 2.68
N THR A 23 -27.13 -64.44 2.63
CA THR A 23 -28.16 -64.48 3.67
C THR A 23 -27.63 -65.11 4.97
N THR A 24 -28.09 -64.74 6.18
CA THR A 24 -29.41 -65.08 6.72
C THR A 24 -29.79 -64.22 7.95
N GLN A 25 -31.09 -64.06 8.17
CA GLN A 25 -31.74 -63.47 9.35
C GLN A 25 -32.73 -64.53 9.94
N PRO A 26 -33.43 -64.28 11.07
CA PRO A 26 -33.24 -64.91 12.38
C PRO A 26 -34.39 -65.86 12.78
N PRO A 27 -34.41 -66.39 14.02
CA PRO A 27 -35.58 -66.13 14.88
C PRO A 27 -35.19 -65.88 16.36
N ALA A 28 -35.75 -64.86 17.02
CA ALA A 28 -37.04 -64.85 17.74
C ALA A 28 -37.00 -65.53 19.12
N ALA A 29 -37.42 -64.75 20.11
CA ALA A 29 -37.48 -65.05 21.53
C ALA A 29 -38.40 -66.24 21.87
N THR A 30 -38.06 -66.95 22.94
CA THR A 30 -39.01 -67.69 23.77
C THR A 30 -38.64 -67.49 25.24
N GLU A 31 -39.56 -66.86 25.97
CA GLU A 31 -39.63 -66.89 27.43
C GLU A 31 -39.89 -68.32 27.91
N THR A 32 -39.27 -68.75 29.00
CA THR A 32 -39.91 -69.67 29.95
C THR A 32 -39.29 -69.57 31.36
N ALA A 33 -40.12 -69.05 32.26
CA ALA A 33 -40.27 -69.30 33.69
C ALA A 33 -39.11 -69.92 34.52
N ALA A 34 -38.59 -69.07 35.42
CA ALA A 34 -38.50 -69.20 36.89
C ALA A 34 -38.27 -70.58 37.55
N GLU A 35 -37.23 -70.63 38.38
CA GLU A 35 -37.31 -71.23 39.72
C GLU A 35 -36.56 -70.34 40.73
N ALA A 36 -37.20 -70.12 41.87
CA ALA A 36 -36.86 -69.12 42.86
C ALA A 36 -35.99 -69.69 43.97
N GLU A 37 -34.99 -68.93 44.42
CA GLU A 37 -34.43 -69.03 45.76
C GLU A 37 -34.44 -67.67 46.44
N LEU A 38 -35.20 -67.60 47.54
CA LEU A 38 -35.32 -66.49 48.47
C LEU A 38 -34.10 -66.44 49.39
N VAL A 39 -33.38 -65.31 49.47
CA VAL A 39 -32.74 -64.89 50.73
C VAL A 39 -32.74 -63.37 50.90
N SER A 40 -33.47 -62.96 51.95
CA SER A 40 -33.23 -61.87 52.91
C SER A 40 -33.08 -60.41 52.44
N THR A 41 -34.11 -59.65 52.76
CA THR A 41 -34.14 -58.19 52.92
C THR A 41 -33.18 -57.69 53.99
N ALA A 42 -32.38 -56.67 53.67
CA ALA A 42 -31.75 -55.76 54.64
C ALA A 42 -32.09 -54.31 54.24
N GLU A 43 -32.46 -53.49 55.23
CA GLU A 43 -32.79 -52.06 55.13
C GLU A 43 -31.64 -51.20 54.60
N PRO A 44 -31.93 -50.00 54.02
CA PRO A 44 -30.98 -49.21 53.27
C PRO A 44 -30.03 -48.44 54.21
N ALA A 45 -28.73 -48.59 53.99
CA ALA A 45 -27.73 -47.67 54.55
C ALA A 45 -27.83 -46.33 53.80
N SER A 46 -27.78 -45.23 54.56
CA SER A 46 -27.66 -43.87 54.03
C SER A 46 -26.44 -43.75 53.11
N PRO A 47 -26.49 -42.94 52.04
CA PRO A 47 -25.35 -42.81 51.14
C PRO A 47 -24.20 -42.13 51.89
N GLU A 48 -23.06 -42.81 51.96
CA GLU A 48 -21.78 -42.17 52.26
C GLU A 48 -21.52 -41.10 51.18
N PRO A 49 -20.87 -39.98 51.53
CA PRO A 49 -20.55 -38.94 50.54
C PRO A 49 -19.71 -39.59 49.45
N GLU A 50 -20.12 -39.42 48.19
CA GLU A 50 -19.30 -39.79 47.05
C GLU A 50 -17.95 -39.12 47.22
N VAL A 51 -16.94 -39.93 47.52
CA VAL A 51 -15.56 -39.50 47.49
C VAL A 51 -15.30 -39.17 46.03
N GLU A 52 -15.20 -37.88 45.71
CA GLU A 52 -14.69 -37.41 44.41
C GLU A 52 -13.38 -38.14 44.15
N THR A 53 -13.45 -39.13 43.27
CA THR A 53 -12.27 -39.82 42.76
C THR A 53 -11.54 -38.81 41.88
N GLU A 54 -10.41 -38.30 42.35
CA GLU A 54 -9.48 -37.52 41.51
C GLU A 54 -8.96 -38.40 40.37
N TYR A 55 -9.63 -38.33 39.22
CA TYR A 55 -9.23 -38.97 37.98
C TYR A 55 -8.20 -38.10 37.24
N GLY A 56 -6.95 -38.06 37.70
CA GLY A 56 -5.92 -37.23 37.08
C GLY A 56 -6.28 -35.74 37.10
N ASN A 57 -5.56 -34.91 36.35
CA ASN A 57 -5.65 -33.44 36.40
C ASN A 57 -7.01 -32.82 35.94
N PHE A 58 -8.11 -33.58 35.94
CA PHE A 58 -9.40 -33.17 35.37
C PHE A 58 -10.59 -33.55 36.26
N THR A 59 -11.54 -32.63 36.38
CA THR A 59 -12.89 -32.93 36.87
C THR A 59 -13.75 -33.57 35.77
N GLU A 60 -14.86 -34.22 36.15
CA GLU A 60 -15.84 -34.74 35.18
C GLU A 60 -16.35 -33.64 34.25
N GLU A 61 -16.60 -32.44 34.80
CA GLU A 61 -17.04 -31.27 34.04
C GLU A 61 -16.01 -30.83 33.00
N GLN A 62 -14.74 -30.75 33.38
CA GLN A 62 -13.65 -30.37 32.47
C GLN A 62 -13.43 -31.39 31.36
N LEU A 63 -13.52 -32.68 31.67
CA LEU A 63 -13.43 -33.74 30.66
C LEU A 63 -14.63 -33.68 29.70
N TYR A 64 -15.83 -33.47 30.23
CA TYR A 64 -17.04 -33.32 29.43
C TYR A 64 -16.95 -32.11 28.49
N GLN A 65 -16.48 -30.98 29.01
CA GLN A 65 -16.23 -29.76 28.24
C GLN A 65 -15.23 -30.01 27.10
N ALA A 66 -14.10 -30.65 27.38
CA ALA A 66 -13.09 -30.95 26.36
C ALA A 66 -13.67 -31.85 25.23
N ILE A 67 -14.46 -32.87 25.58
CA ILE A 67 -15.10 -33.76 24.60
C ILE A 67 -16.12 -33.00 23.73
N ILE A 68 -16.94 -32.13 24.34
CA ILE A 68 -17.90 -31.31 23.59
C ILE A 68 -17.16 -30.39 22.62
N SER A 69 -16.10 -29.72 23.07
CA SER A 69 -15.31 -28.82 22.23
C SER A 69 -14.69 -29.54 21.04
N GLU A 70 -14.15 -30.75 21.22
CA GLU A 70 -13.62 -31.56 20.10
C GLU A 70 -14.71 -31.95 19.10
N LEU A 71 -15.88 -32.39 19.57
CA LEU A 71 -17.01 -32.74 18.69
C LEU A 71 -17.57 -31.51 17.95
N GLY A 72 -17.58 -30.35 18.61
CA GLY A 72 -17.96 -29.07 18.01
C GLY A 72 -16.99 -28.66 16.90
N ALA A 73 -15.69 -28.72 17.17
CA ALA A 73 -14.63 -28.44 16.20
C ALA A 73 -14.72 -29.34 14.97
N GLN A 74 -14.94 -30.65 15.15
CA GLN A 74 -15.13 -31.60 14.04
C GLN A 74 -16.36 -31.28 13.16
N ARG A 75 -17.33 -30.57 13.72
CA ARG A 75 -18.54 -30.12 13.01
C ARG A 75 -18.40 -28.71 12.40
N GLY A 76 -17.21 -28.11 12.50
CA GLY A 76 -16.90 -26.80 11.94
C GLY A 76 -17.10 -25.63 12.90
N VAL A 77 -17.40 -25.88 14.18
CA VAL A 77 -17.53 -24.84 15.22
C VAL A 77 -16.18 -24.66 15.92
N VAL A 78 -15.21 -24.07 15.20
CA VAL A 78 -13.82 -23.98 15.67
C VAL A 78 -13.60 -22.80 16.62
N ASP A 79 -14.35 -21.71 16.45
CA ASP A 79 -14.26 -20.53 17.32
C ASP A 79 -14.67 -20.85 18.77
N GLU A 80 -15.90 -21.35 18.98
CA GLU A 80 -16.40 -21.72 20.32
C GLU A 80 -15.57 -22.85 20.96
N ALA A 81 -15.06 -23.78 20.16
CA ALA A 81 -14.16 -24.82 20.65
C ALA A 81 -12.84 -24.22 21.15
N GLY A 82 -12.33 -23.18 20.47
CA GLY A 82 -11.14 -22.46 20.89
C GLY A 82 -11.31 -21.71 22.20
N ASP A 83 -12.42 -20.97 22.36
CA ASP A 83 -12.75 -20.27 23.62
C ASP A 83 -12.83 -21.25 24.79
N SER A 84 -13.53 -22.37 24.60
CA SER A 84 -13.65 -23.40 25.62
C SER A 84 -12.31 -24.04 25.99
N TYR A 85 -11.45 -24.32 25.00
CA TYR A 85 -10.11 -24.85 25.26
C TYR A 85 -9.18 -23.83 25.92
N PHE A 86 -9.37 -22.53 25.64
CA PHE A 86 -8.65 -21.46 26.31
C PHE A 86 -8.99 -21.43 27.81
N ASP A 87 -10.26 -21.48 28.17
CA ASP A 87 -10.71 -21.53 29.57
C ASP A 87 -10.18 -22.80 30.27
N LEU A 88 -10.33 -23.96 29.63
CA LEU A 88 -9.79 -25.22 30.13
C LEU A 88 -8.28 -25.16 30.37
N ALA A 89 -7.51 -24.49 29.49
CA ALA A 89 -6.07 -24.34 29.66
C ALA A 89 -5.72 -23.50 30.90
N LEU A 90 -6.47 -22.41 31.15
CA LEU A 90 -6.27 -21.55 32.32
C LEU A 90 -6.62 -22.26 33.63
N GLU A 91 -7.71 -23.03 33.65
CA GLU A 91 -8.20 -23.71 34.85
C GLU A 91 -7.36 -24.94 35.20
N THR A 92 -7.11 -25.80 34.22
CA THR A 92 -6.44 -27.09 34.46
C THR A 92 -4.93 -26.93 34.55
N ARG A 93 -4.37 -25.93 33.86
CA ARG A 93 -2.92 -25.74 33.67
C ARG A 93 -2.22 -27.01 33.15
N ASP A 94 -2.97 -27.90 32.53
CA ASP A 94 -2.45 -29.15 31.97
C ASP A 94 -1.78 -28.89 30.61
N LEU A 95 -0.56 -29.39 30.44
CA LEU A 95 0.25 -29.13 29.26
C LEU A 95 -0.41 -29.64 27.96
N GLY A 96 -1.15 -30.74 28.03
CA GLY A 96 -1.87 -31.29 26.87
C GLY A 96 -3.00 -30.37 26.42
N ILE A 97 -3.78 -29.85 27.37
CA ILE A 97 -4.85 -28.88 27.11
C ILE A 97 -4.28 -27.57 26.62
N ILE A 98 -3.22 -27.05 27.24
CA ILE A 98 -2.56 -25.81 26.80
C ILE A 98 -2.11 -25.92 25.35
N ARG A 99 -1.42 -27.01 24.98
CA ARG A 99 -0.99 -27.25 23.59
C ARG A 99 -2.17 -27.36 22.64
N ARG A 100 -3.27 -27.97 23.07
CA ARG A 100 -4.50 -28.06 22.26
C ARG A 100 -5.18 -26.71 22.08
N ALA A 101 -5.26 -25.90 23.13
CA ALA A 101 -5.77 -24.54 23.10
C ALA A 101 -4.94 -23.65 22.15
N VAL A 102 -3.61 -23.78 22.16
CA VAL A 102 -2.72 -23.07 21.21
C VAL A 102 -3.05 -23.44 19.76
N GLN A 103 -3.36 -24.70 19.47
CA GLN A 103 -3.75 -25.11 18.11
C GLN A 103 -5.05 -24.45 17.66
N PHE A 104 -6.05 -24.38 18.54
CA PHE A 104 -7.30 -23.68 18.26
C PHE A 104 -7.09 -22.18 18.07
N ALA A 105 -6.38 -21.53 18.99
CA ALA A 105 -6.06 -20.11 18.90
C ALA A 105 -5.31 -19.77 17.60
N SER A 106 -4.34 -20.62 17.20
CA SER A 106 -3.66 -20.48 15.92
C SER A 106 -4.58 -20.65 14.72
N ALA A 107 -5.51 -21.61 14.75
CA ALA A 107 -6.46 -21.85 13.66
C ALA A 107 -7.47 -20.71 13.50
N ASN A 108 -7.87 -20.09 14.61
CA ASN A 108 -8.80 -18.97 14.64
C ASN A 108 -8.11 -17.61 14.45
N ASN A 109 -6.77 -17.60 14.33
CA ASN A 109 -5.94 -16.40 14.27
C ASN A 109 -6.15 -15.47 15.48
N ASP A 110 -6.41 -16.06 16.67
CA ASP A 110 -6.61 -15.33 17.92
C ASP A 110 -5.26 -15.00 18.57
N MET A 111 -4.78 -13.82 18.23
CA MET A 111 -3.52 -13.24 18.69
C MET A 111 -3.46 -13.05 20.22
N ASN A 112 -4.59 -12.75 20.85
CA ASN A 112 -4.63 -12.51 22.29
C ASN A 112 -4.56 -13.81 23.07
N ALA A 113 -5.31 -14.83 22.62
CA ALA A 113 -5.23 -16.17 23.18
C ALA A 113 -3.84 -16.77 23.00
N MET A 114 -3.24 -16.64 21.80
CA MET A 114 -1.87 -17.10 21.53
C MET A 114 -0.84 -16.49 22.49
N LEU A 115 -0.91 -15.19 22.76
CA LEU A 115 -0.01 -14.52 23.71
C LEU A 115 -0.17 -15.09 25.13
N GLN A 116 -1.39 -15.18 25.63
CA GLN A 116 -1.67 -15.64 26.99
C GLN A 116 -1.32 -17.12 27.18
N LEU A 117 -1.73 -17.97 26.24
CA LEU A 117 -1.42 -19.40 26.27
C LEU A 117 0.08 -19.66 26.12
N GLY A 118 0.79 -18.83 25.34
CA GLY A 118 2.25 -18.92 25.23
C GLY A 118 2.97 -18.60 26.53
N LEU A 119 2.55 -17.54 27.22
CA LEU A 119 3.08 -17.19 28.52
C LEU A 119 2.80 -18.29 29.54
N LEU A 120 1.57 -18.82 29.57
CA LEU A 120 1.20 -19.93 30.44
C LEU A 120 2.01 -21.18 30.13
N TRP A 121 2.15 -21.57 28.87
CA TRP A 121 2.96 -22.72 28.47
C TRP A 121 4.41 -22.53 28.91
N SER A 122 5.01 -21.35 28.71
CA SER A 122 6.39 -21.08 29.17
C SER A 122 6.56 -21.14 30.68
N GLU A 123 5.50 -20.89 31.46
CA GLU A 123 5.50 -21.03 32.91
C GLU A 123 5.42 -22.50 33.35
N ILE A 124 4.58 -23.28 32.68
CA ILE A 124 4.34 -24.70 32.98
C ILE A 124 5.48 -25.59 32.53
N ASP A 125 6.07 -25.32 31.36
CA ASP A 125 7.22 -26.04 30.83
C ASP A 125 8.34 -25.05 30.42
N PRO A 126 9.15 -24.58 31.38
CA PRO A 126 10.20 -23.58 31.13
C PRO A 126 11.39 -24.09 30.29
N THR A 127 11.42 -25.39 29.99
CA THR A 127 12.47 -26.04 29.20
C THR A 127 12.07 -26.24 27.74
N ASP A 128 10.80 -26.08 27.41
CA ASP A 128 10.29 -26.18 26.05
C ASP A 128 10.58 -24.89 25.27
N SER A 129 11.23 -25.00 24.11
CA SER A 129 11.55 -23.85 23.26
C SER A 129 10.35 -23.35 22.46
N GLN A 130 9.33 -24.19 22.24
CA GLN A 130 8.16 -23.88 21.40
C GLN A 130 7.33 -22.68 21.90
N PRO A 131 6.99 -22.53 23.19
CA PRO A 131 6.27 -21.34 23.65
C PRO A 131 7.06 -20.06 23.42
N HIS A 132 8.40 -20.09 23.58
CA HIS A 132 9.23 -18.93 23.27
C HIS A 132 9.27 -18.62 21.78
N LEU A 133 9.32 -19.63 20.90
CA LEU A 133 9.25 -19.44 19.45
C LEU A 133 7.93 -18.74 19.07
N MET A 134 6.81 -19.24 19.58
CA MET A 134 5.49 -18.66 19.34
C MET A 134 5.39 -17.21 19.86
N LEU A 135 5.80 -16.96 21.10
CA LEU A 135 5.81 -15.63 21.70
C LEU A 135 6.71 -14.66 20.91
N SER A 136 7.84 -15.12 20.38
CA SER A 136 8.73 -14.29 19.58
C SER A 136 8.04 -13.75 18.33
N PHE A 137 7.29 -14.59 17.60
CA PHE A 137 6.51 -14.15 16.43
C PHE A 137 5.39 -13.20 16.84
N GLN A 138 4.69 -13.48 17.93
CA GLN A 138 3.62 -12.61 18.43
C GLN A 138 4.12 -11.20 18.76
N PHE A 139 5.29 -11.10 19.40
CA PHE A 139 5.90 -9.81 19.69
C PHE A 139 6.44 -9.12 18.43
N LEU A 140 6.91 -9.86 17.42
CA LEU A 140 7.29 -9.30 16.11
C LEU A 140 6.08 -8.70 15.37
N GLU A 141 4.91 -9.33 15.41
CA GLU A 141 3.70 -8.81 14.78
C GLU A 141 3.18 -7.55 15.48
N THR A 142 3.30 -7.50 16.81
CA THR A 142 2.82 -6.36 17.62
C THR A 142 3.81 -5.19 17.72
N GLY A 143 4.97 -5.28 17.05
CA GLY A 143 6.01 -4.24 17.07
C GLY A 143 6.85 -4.18 18.37
N ASN A 144 6.71 -5.18 19.23
CA ASN A 144 7.42 -5.30 20.51
C ASN A 144 8.77 -6.01 20.32
N TYR A 145 9.65 -5.39 19.53
CA TYR A 145 10.88 -6.04 19.03
C TYR A 145 11.87 -6.46 20.12
N GLN A 146 11.91 -5.77 21.26
CA GLN A 146 12.81 -6.11 22.36
C GLN A 146 12.35 -7.39 23.09
N GLN A 147 11.04 -7.51 23.34
CA GLN A 147 10.47 -8.74 23.88
C GLN A 147 10.63 -9.89 22.88
N ALA A 148 10.36 -9.64 21.60
CA ALA A 148 10.59 -10.62 20.55
C ALA A 148 12.02 -11.16 20.61
N LEU A 149 13.03 -10.28 20.54
CA LEU A 149 14.44 -10.66 20.57
C LEU A 149 14.80 -11.47 21.83
N SER A 150 14.23 -11.11 22.98
CA SER A 150 14.44 -11.84 24.25
C SER A 150 13.91 -13.27 24.17
N HIS A 151 12.72 -13.46 23.58
CA HIS A 151 12.15 -14.80 23.34
C HIS A 151 12.96 -15.57 22.28
N MET A 152 13.44 -14.91 21.22
CA MET A 152 14.30 -15.55 20.20
C MET A 152 15.61 -16.07 20.82
N ALA A 153 16.26 -15.28 21.67
CA ALA A 153 17.45 -15.71 22.40
C ALA A 153 17.16 -16.94 23.27
N ARG A 154 16.01 -16.94 23.97
CA ARG A 154 15.59 -18.05 24.81
C ARG A 154 15.34 -19.34 24.03
N VAL A 155 14.84 -19.25 22.79
CA VAL A 155 14.69 -20.44 21.91
C VAL A 155 16.04 -21.12 21.70
N ILE A 156 17.09 -20.35 21.40
CA ILE A 156 18.44 -20.89 21.16
C ILE A 156 19.03 -21.45 22.46
N GLU A 157 18.88 -20.75 23.59
CA GLU A 157 19.35 -21.25 24.91
C GLU A 157 18.77 -22.62 25.26
N LEU A 158 17.54 -22.90 24.84
CA LEU A 158 16.83 -24.15 25.05
C LEU A 158 17.12 -25.20 23.97
N GLY A 159 18.00 -24.91 23.01
CA GLY A 159 18.39 -25.82 21.93
C GLY A 159 17.40 -25.86 20.75
N GLY A 160 16.49 -24.90 20.66
CA GLY A 160 15.62 -24.71 19.51
C GLY A 160 16.29 -23.93 18.37
N GLU A 161 15.72 -24.03 17.17
CA GLU A 161 16.16 -23.30 15.98
C GLU A 161 15.24 -22.11 15.69
N ILE A 162 15.82 -20.97 15.33
CA ILE A 162 15.07 -19.77 14.94
C ILE A 162 15.89 -18.87 13.99
N ASP A 163 15.23 -18.28 13.00
CA ASP A 163 15.82 -17.30 12.10
C ASP A 163 15.55 -15.87 12.59
N PHE A 164 16.62 -15.11 12.79
CA PHE A 164 16.58 -13.71 13.23
C PHE A 164 16.30 -12.74 12.07
N SER A 165 16.29 -13.19 10.81
CA SER A 165 16.09 -12.33 9.63
C SER A 165 14.74 -11.58 9.65
N ALA A 166 13.70 -12.17 10.25
CA ALA A 166 12.38 -11.54 10.42
C ALA A 166 12.43 -10.25 11.25
N LEU A 167 13.39 -10.13 12.17
CA LEU A 167 13.60 -8.92 12.96
C LEU A 167 14.03 -7.77 12.04
N ALA A 168 15.07 -7.98 11.23
CA ALA A 168 15.59 -6.97 10.32
C ALA A 168 14.56 -6.49 9.28
N ALA A 169 13.69 -7.39 8.81
CA ALA A 169 12.64 -7.05 7.86
C ALA A 169 11.59 -6.08 8.43
N ARG A 170 11.39 -6.07 9.75
CA ARG A 170 10.33 -5.29 10.43
C ARG A 170 10.84 -4.03 11.13
N THR A 171 12.17 -3.86 11.26
CA THR A 171 12.79 -2.75 11.99
C THR A 171 13.26 -1.57 11.11
N GLY A 172 12.98 -1.62 9.81
CA GLY A 172 13.45 -0.60 8.85
C GLY A 172 12.97 0.81 9.16
N GLN A 173 11.75 0.96 9.67
CA GLN A 173 11.13 2.26 9.99
C GLN A 173 11.35 2.74 11.43
N LEU A 174 12.05 1.96 12.26
CA LEU A 174 12.33 2.37 13.64
C LEU A 174 13.19 3.64 13.69
N ASP A 175 13.00 4.43 14.74
CA ASP A 175 13.92 5.51 15.02
C ASP A 175 15.33 4.96 15.37
N PRO A 176 16.41 5.71 15.08
CA PRO A 176 17.77 5.22 15.31
C PRO A 176 18.10 4.82 16.75
N ARG A 177 17.45 5.44 17.75
CA ARG A 177 17.74 5.13 19.17
C ARG A 177 17.15 3.79 19.56
N THR A 178 15.90 3.53 19.16
CA THR A 178 15.26 2.22 19.41
C THR A 178 15.99 1.11 18.67
N ARG A 179 16.45 1.35 17.43
CA ARG A 179 17.25 0.37 16.68
C ARG A 179 18.61 0.08 17.35
N ALA A 180 19.27 1.10 17.91
CA ALA A 180 20.54 0.93 18.61
C ALA A 180 20.45 -0.04 19.80
N VAL A 181 19.32 -0.04 20.53
CA VAL A 181 19.08 -1.00 21.63
C VAL A 181 19.05 -2.44 21.12
N LEU A 182 18.40 -2.70 19.98
CA LEU A 182 18.37 -4.04 19.38
C LEU A 182 19.77 -4.46 18.89
N ILE A 183 20.53 -3.54 18.32
CA ILE A 183 21.93 -3.77 17.88
C ILE A 183 22.80 -4.19 19.08
N ASP A 184 22.71 -3.49 20.21
CA ASP A 184 23.50 -3.83 21.40
C ASP A 184 23.16 -5.21 21.95
N ASN A 185 21.88 -5.58 21.98
CA ASN A 185 21.45 -6.92 22.37
C ASN A 185 21.97 -7.98 21.39
N LEU A 186 21.92 -7.73 20.07
CA LEU A 186 22.48 -8.64 19.07
C LEU A 186 24.01 -8.76 19.17
N ARG A 187 24.74 -7.68 19.48
CA ARG A 187 26.19 -7.71 19.75
C ARG A 187 26.53 -8.62 20.93
N GLN A 188 25.67 -8.66 21.95
CA GLN A 188 25.82 -9.60 23.07
C GLN A 188 25.57 -11.04 22.60
N LEU A 189 24.47 -11.28 21.89
CA LEU A 189 24.10 -12.60 21.41
C LEU A 189 25.13 -13.20 20.43
N THR A 190 25.78 -12.39 19.57
CA THR A 190 26.85 -12.90 18.69
C THR A 190 28.13 -13.29 19.43
N ARG A 191 28.31 -12.86 20.69
CA ARG A 191 29.42 -13.31 21.56
C ARG A 191 29.06 -14.59 22.30
N GLU A 192 27.81 -14.71 22.74
CA GLU A 192 27.30 -15.88 23.46
C GLU A 192 27.11 -17.08 22.52
N PHE A 193 26.59 -16.82 21.31
CA PHE A 193 26.28 -17.81 20.28
C PHE A 193 27.08 -17.53 19.01
N SER A 194 28.41 -17.62 19.11
CA SER A 194 29.33 -17.16 18.05
C SER A 194 29.21 -17.91 16.72
N ASP A 195 28.68 -19.14 16.75
CA ASP A 195 28.44 -20.03 15.63
C ASP A 195 27.08 -19.82 14.95
N GLN A 196 26.18 -19.03 15.55
CA GLN A 196 24.85 -18.77 15.00
C GLN A 196 24.90 -17.71 13.89
N GLN A 197 24.83 -18.18 12.64
CA GLN A 197 24.88 -17.34 11.44
C GLN A 197 23.72 -16.34 11.32
N SER A 198 22.50 -16.72 11.74
CA SER A 198 21.30 -15.88 11.57
C SER A 198 21.39 -14.61 12.42
N ILE A 199 21.87 -14.73 13.67
CA ILE A 199 22.08 -13.60 14.58
C ILE A 199 23.06 -12.59 13.96
N ARG A 200 24.19 -13.09 13.43
CA ARG A 200 25.21 -12.24 12.83
C ARG A 200 24.72 -11.57 11.55
N LEU A 201 23.98 -12.28 10.69
CA LEU A 201 23.34 -11.70 9.51
C LEU A 201 22.38 -10.56 9.90
N THR A 202 21.53 -10.78 10.90
CA THR A 202 20.60 -9.77 11.40
C THR A 202 21.35 -8.57 11.99
N LEU A 203 22.44 -8.79 12.73
CA LEU A 203 23.29 -7.71 13.23
C LEU A 203 23.84 -6.84 12.09
N VAL A 204 24.38 -7.47 11.02
CA VAL A 204 24.86 -6.75 9.83
C VAL A 204 23.75 -5.90 9.21
N GLN A 205 22.55 -6.46 9.06
CA GLN A 205 21.41 -5.75 8.48
C GLN A 205 20.96 -4.57 9.33
N LEU A 206 20.87 -4.73 10.65
CA LEU A 206 20.46 -3.65 11.56
C LEU A 206 21.52 -2.55 11.63
N LEU A 207 22.81 -2.88 11.68
CA LEU A 207 23.90 -1.90 11.62
C LEU A 207 23.80 -1.06 10.33
N ALA A 208 23.58 -1.73 9.19
CA ALA A 208 23.40 -1.06 7.91
C ALA A 208 22.16 -0.13 7.89
N GLN A 209 21.02 -0.60 8.41
CA GLN A 209 19.80 0.21 8.54
C GLN A 209 19.99 1.41 9.49
N ASN A 210 20.90 1.32 10.46
CA ASN A 210 21.20 2.39 11.40
C ASN A 210 22.26 3.39 10.89
N GLY A 211 22.85 3.14 9.72
CA GLY A 211 23.94 3.95 9.15
C GLY A 211 25.33 3.60 9.66
N GLU A 212 25.49 2.54 10.46
CA GLU A 212 26.77 2.07 11.01
C GLU A 212 27.52 1.18 10.00
N TYR A 213 27.80 1.72 8.81
CA TYR A 213 28.26 0.92 7.67
C TYR A 213 29.62 0.26 7.84
N GLN A 214 30.60 0.95 8.46
CA GLN A 214 31.92 0.34 8.67
C GLN A 214 31.85 -0.89 9.57
N GLU A 215 31.05 -0.82 10.64
CA GLU A 215 30.86 -1.95 11.54
C GLU A 215 30.06 -3.07 10.88
N ALA A 216 29.02 -2.73 10.11
CA ALA A 216 28.28 -3.71 9.31
C ALA A 216 29.23 -4.51 8.38
N LEU A 217 30.21 -3.86 7.76
CA LEU A 217 31.20 -4.52 6.91
C LEU A 217 32.20 -5.38 7.69
N LEU A 218 32.53 -5.02 8.94
CA LEU A 218 33.37 -5.85 9.81
C LEU A 218 32.62 -7.12 10.24
N GLU A 219 31.37 -6.98 10.68
CA GLU A 219 30.52 -8.13 11.04
C GLU A 219 30.22 -9.01 9.82
N PHE A 220 30.06 -8.41 8.64
CA PHE A 220 29.92 -9.15 7.38
C PHE A 220 31.16 -10.01 7.08
N GLN A 221 32.38 -9.51 7.35
CA GLN A 221 33.61 -10.29 7.17
C GLN A 221 33.67 -11.49 8.11
N LEU A 222 33.13 -11.38 9.33
CA LEU A 222 33.01 -12.51 10.25
C LEU A 222 31.92 -13.49 9.79
N LEU A 223 30.80 -12.99 9.24
CA LEU A 223 29.72 -13.82 8.71
C LEU A 223 30.19 -14.75 7.60
N ILE A 224 30.93 -14.23 6.61
CA ILE A 224 31.44 -15.05 5.48
C ILE A 224 32.56 -16.02 5.87
N GLN A 225 33.02 -16.04 7.12
CA GLN A 225 33.87 -17.11 7.66
C GLN A 225 33.05 -18.30 8.18
N LEU A 226 31.78 -18.07 8.50
CA LEU A 226 30.85 -19.07 9.01
C LEU A 226 30.00 -19.69 7.89
N VAL A 227 29.77 -18.94 6.82
CA VAL A 227 28.84 -19.31 5.75
C VAL A 227 29.50 -19.18 4.38
N ASP A 228 29.09 -20.03 3.45
CA ASP A 228 29.48 -19.90 2.06
C ASP A 228 28.90 -18.62 1.45
N LEU A 229 29.69 -17.96 0.59
CA LEU A 229 29.23 -16.79 -0.13
C LEU A 229 28.03 -17.17 -1.01
N SER A 230 26.98 -16.35 -0.96
CA SER A 230 25.78 -16.53 -1.77
C SER A 230 25.44 -15.24 -2.52
N PRO A 231 24.67 -15.30 -3.61
CA PRO A 231 24.20 -14.12 -4.34
C PRO A 231 23.58 -13.05 -3.43
N ARG A 232 22.76 -13.47 -2.45
CA ARG A 232 22.13 -12.56 -1.47
C ARG A 232 23.15 -11.83 -0.60
N LEU A 233 24.22 -12.50 -0.18
CA LEU A 233 25.30 -11.88 0.62
C LEU A 233 26.14 -10.91 -0.22
N VAL A 234 26.37 -11.22 -1.50
CA VAL A 234 27.01 -10.27 -2.43
C VAL A 234 26.17 -9.00 -2.54
N MET A 235 24.86 -9.15 -2.78
CA MET A 235 23.94 -8.00 -2.87
C MET A 235 23.92 -7.19 -1.57
N LEU A 236 23.85 -7.84 -0.41
CA LEU A 236 23.88 -7.18 0.89
C LEU A 236 25.17 -6.36 1.07
N LYS A 237 26.34 -6.94 0.79
CA LYS A 237 27.62 -6.23 0.89
C LYS A 237 27.69 -5.03 -0.04
N ALA A 238 27.25 -5.20 -1.29
CA ALA A 238 27.21 -4.12 -2.26
C ALA A 238 26.25 -3.00 -1.85
N GLN A 239 25.07 -3.33 -1.30
CA GLN A 239 24.13 -2.36 -0.76
C GLN A 239 24.74 -1.56 0.39
N ILE A 240 25.41 -2.22 1.34
CA ILE A 240 26.09 -1.55 2.46
C ILE A 240 27.16 -0.57 1.94
N LEU A 241 27.97 -0.99 0.96
CA LEU A 241 28.99 -0.14 0.35
C LEU A 241 28.38 1.06 -0.40
N GLN A 242 27.28 0.85 -1.14
CA GLN A 242 26.58 1.93 -1.84
C GLN A 242 26.04 2.96 -0.84
N SER A 243 25.39 2.50 0.23
CA SER A 243 24.87 3.40 1.28
C SER A 243 25.97 4.11 2.07
N ALA A 244 27.16 3.52 2.17
CA ALA A 244 28.34 4.16 2.74
C ALA A 244 28.98 5.23 1.84
N GLY A 245 28.53 5.38 0.59
CA GLY A 245 29.12 6.27 -0.41
C GLY A 245 30.29 5.65 -1.19
N ASP A 246 30.59 4.36 -0.98
CA ASP A 246 31.69 3.63 -1.63
C ASP A 246 31.22 2.90 -2.91
N ALA A 247 30.59 3.63 -3.83
CA ALA A 247 29.99 3.09 -5.06
C ALA A 247 30.97 2.23 -5.89
N ASP A 248 32.21 2.69 -6.01
CA ASP A 248 33.28 1.97 -6.71
C ASP A 248 33.54 0.57 -6.15
N GLN A 249 33.48 0.42 -4.83
CA GLN A 249 33.65 -0.89 -4.18
C GLN A 249 32.39 -1.74 -4.38
N ALA A 250 31.21 -1.15 -4.25
CA ALA A 250 29.94 -1.85 -4.46
C ALA A 250 29.88 -2.48 -5.86
N ILE A 251 30.22 -1.69 -6.89
CA ILE A 251 30.28 -2.13 -8.29
C ILE A 251 31.32 -3.25 -8.47
N ARG A 252 32.49 -3.16 -7.83
CA ARG A 252 33.50 -4.23 -7.88
C ARG A 252 33.00 -5.53 -7.24
N VAL A 253 32.33 -5.45 -6.10
CA VAL A 253 31.75 -6.61 -5.40
C VAL A 253 30.68 -7.28 -6.24
N MET A 254 29.74 -6.52 -6.81
CA MET A 254 28.74 -7.06 -7.72
C MET A 254 29.37 -7.68 -8.97
N ARG A 255 30.37 -7.01 -9.57
CA ARG A 255 31.10 -7.53 -10.74
C ARG A 255 31.78 -8.86 -10.48
N SER A 256 32.43 -9.04 -9.31
CA SER A 256 32.99 -10.34 -8.93
C SER A 256 31.89 -11.37 -8.68
N GLY A 257 30.80 -10.96 -8.01
CA GLY A 257 29.68 -11.85 -7.73
C GLY A 257 29.00 -12.40 -8.98
N VAL A 258 28.70 -11.57 -9.98
CA VAL A 258 28.08 -12.04 -11.24
C VAL A 258 29.03 -12.90 -12.11
N ARG A 259 30.34 -12.92 -11.80
CA ARG A 259 31.30 -13.85 -12.41
C ARG A 259 31.37 -15.18 -11.66
N GLU A 260 31.11 -15.17 -10.36
CA GLU A 260 31.08 -16.38 -9.53
C GLU A 260 29.73 -17.11 -9.65
N PHE A 261 28.64 -16.34 -9.72
CA PHE A 261 27.26 -16.81 -9.85
C PHE A 261 26.68 -16.38 -11.20
N GLU A 262 27.27 -16.88 -12.29
CA GLU A 262 26.99 -16.42 -13.66
C GLU A 262 25.51 -16.56 -14.07
N ASP A 263 24.83 -17.59 -13.56
CA ASP A 263 23.43 -17.91 -13.87
C ASP A 263 22.40 -17.25 -12.90
N ASP A 264 22.86 -16.53 -11.87
CA ASP A 264 21.94 -15.91 -10.91
C ASP A 264 21.33 -14.61 -11.46
N LYS A 265 20.08 -14.71 -11.90
CA LYS A 265 19.33 -13.60 -12.49
C LYS A 265 19.14 -12.42 -11.53
N ASN A 266 18.85 -12.69 -10.26
CA ASN A 266 18.56 -11.64 -9.27
C ASN A 266 19.80 -10.81 -8.97
N LEU A 267 20.96 -11.45 -8.84
CA LEU A 267 22.24 -10.78 -8.65
C LEU A 267 22.60 -9.93 -9.85
N ARG A 268 22.40 -10.45 -11.07
CA ARG A 268 22.68 -9.71 -12.29
C ARG A 268 21.72 -8.52 -12.48
N LEU A 269 20.43 -8.67 -12.17
CA LEU A 269 19.47 -7.56 -12.11
C LEU A 269 19.88 -6.50 -11.07
N GLY A 270 20.24 -6.93 -9.86
CA GLY A 270 20.73 -6.03 -8.82
C GLY A 270 22.00 -5.29 -9.22
N TYR A 271 22.90 -5.94 -9.96
CA TYR A 271 24.08 -5.29 -10.53
C TYR A 271 23.69 -4.27 -11.61
N SER A 272 22.76 -4.59 -12.52
CA SER A 272 22.23 -3.63 -13.51
C SER A 272 21.66 -2.39 -12.84
N GLN A 273 20.84 -2.55 -11.79
CA GLN A 273 20.24 -1.45 -11.04
C GLN A 273 21.31 -0.58 -10.37
N LEU A 274 22.31 -1.20 -9.74
CA LEU A 274 23.43 -0.48 -9.14
C LEU A 274 24.20 0.33 -10.19
N LEU A 275 24.42 -0.21 -11.39
CA LEU A 275 25.09 0.48 -12.47
C LEU A 275 24.28 1.69 -12.96
N ILE A 276 22.96 1.55 -13.11
CA ILE A 276 22.04 2.66 -13.49
C ILE A 276 22.07 3.77 -12.45
N GLN A 277 21.99 3.42 -11.16
CA GLN A 277 22.04 4.40 -10.06
C GLN A 277 23.34 5.21 -10.04
N ASN A 278 24.43 4.64 -10.57
CA ASN A 278 25.74 5.28 -10.67
C ASN A 278 26.05 5.73 -12.11
N GLU A 279 25.01 5.95 -12.94
CA GLU A 279 25.10 6.49 -14.31
C GLU A 279 25.96 5.66 -15.29
N GLN A 280 26.23 4.38 -14.97
CA GLN A 280 26.99 3.45 -15.81
C GLN A 280 26.07 2.70 -16.77
N TYR A 281 25.36 3.44 -17.61
CA TYR A 281 24.29 2.91 -18.45
C TYR A 281 24.76 1.86 -19.47
N GLU A 282 25.90 2.08 -20.13
CA GLU A 282 26.46 1.10 -21.10
C GLU A 282 26.79 -0.24 -20.42
N ALA A 283 27.33 -0.19 -19.21
CA ALA A 283 27.62 -1.40 -18.44
C ALA A 283 26.35 -2.11 -18.01
N ALA A 284 25.29 -1.37 -17.66
CA ALA A 284 23.98 -1.92 -17.34
C ALA A 284 23.35 -2.61 -18.56
N GLN A 285 23.47 -2.01 -19.76
CA GLN A 285 23.02 -2.63 -21.01
C GLN A 285 23.69 -3.99 -21.27
N ALA A 286 25.00 -4.09 -21.00
CA ALA A 286 25.72 -5.36 -21.11
C ALA A 286 25.19 -6.43 -20.13
N GLN A 287 24.77 -6.03 -18.92
CA GLN A 287 24.18 -6.96 -17.96
C GLN A 287 22.79 -7.43 -18.39
N PHE A 288 21.95 -6.54 -18.91
CA PHE A 288 20.65 -6.94 -19.47
C PHE A 288 20.79 -7.81 -20.72
N ALA A 289 21.76 -7.55 -21.59
CA ALA A 289 22.05 -8.43 -22.73
C ALA A 289 22.41 -9.85 -22.26
N ALA A 290 23.25 -9.97 -21.21
CA ALA A 290 23.56 -11.27 -20.62
C ALA A 290 22.33 -11.96 -19.98
N LEU A 291 21.41 -11.20 -19.37
CA LEU A 291 20.13 -11.76 -18.88
C LEU A 291 19.27 -12.32 -20.02
N MET A 292 19.22 -11.63 -21.16
CA MET A 292 18.50 -12.10 -22.35
C MET A 292 19.14 -13.33 -23.00
N GLU A 293 20.45 -13.54 -22.84
CA GLU A 293 21.12 -14.78 -23.26
C GLU A 293 20.74 -15.97 -22.38
N LEU A 294 20.60 -15.75 -21.07
CA LEU A 294 20.16 -16.77 -20.10
C LEU A 294 18.68 -17.13 -20.28
N ASP A 295 17.83 -16.13 -20.52
CA ASP A 295 16.41 -16.32 -20.74
C ASP A 295 15.88 -15.35 -21.81
N PRO A 296 15.78 -15.83 -23.07
CA PRO A 296 15.25 -15.03 -24.17
C PRO A 296 13.78 -14.59 -24.01
N GLN A 297 13.05 -15.17 -23.05
CA GLN A 297 11.65 -14.84 -22.75
C GLN A 297 11.49 -14.06 -21.44
N ASP A 298 12.58 -13.47 -20.92
CA ASP A 298 12.51 -12.54 -19.81
C ASP A 298 11.97 -11.19 -20.26
N TRP A 299 10.63 -11.09 -20.31
CA TRP A 299 9.92 -9.89 -20.74
C TRP A 299 10.07 -8.72 -19.77
N GLU A 300 10.36 -8.99 -18.50
CA GLU A 300 10.62 -7.95 -17.50
C GLU A 300 11.98 -7.30 -17.74
N THR A 301 13.00 -8.11 -18.06
CA THR A 301 14.28 -7.60 -18.54
C THR A 301 14.12 -6.82 -19.84
N LEU A 302 13.37 -7.34 -20.81
CA LEU A 302 13.12 -6.64 -22.08
C LEU A 302 12.45 -5.28 -21.87
N PHE A 303 11.48 -5.20 -20.96
CA PHE A 303 10.82 -3.94 -20.59
C PHE A 303 11.79 -2.97 -19.90
N SER A 304 12.62 -3.46 -18.98
CA SER A 304 13.65 -2.65 -18.30
C SER A 304 14.67 -2.08 -19.30
N MET A 305 15.07 -2.87 -20.30
CA MET A 305 15.93 -2.39 -21.39
C MET A 305 15.24 -1.30 -22.22
N ALA A 306 13.95 -1.45 -22.50
CA ALA A 306 13.19 -0.47 -23.28
C ALA A 306 13.06 0.88 -22.55
N LEU A 307 12.82 0.85 -21.23
CA LEU A 307 12.84 2.07 -20.40
C LEU A 307 14.22 2.72 -20.38
N LEU A 308 15.29 1.92 -20.22
CA LEU A 308 16.65 2.45 -20.23
C LEU A 308 17.02 3.07 -21.59
N ASP A 309 16.59 2.45 -22.69
CA ASP A 309 16.79 3.04 -24.02
C ASP A 309 16.00 4.33 -24.21
N MET A 310 14.79 4.44 -23.64
CA MET A 310 14.00 5.67 -23.65
C MET A 310 14.70 6.79 -22.87
N GLU A 311 15.21 6.50 -21.67
CA GLU A 311 15.94 7.47 -20.82
C GLU A 311 17.21 7.98 -21.51
N LEU A 312 17.88 7.11 -22.27
CA LEU A 312 19.07 7.46 -23.06
C LEU A 312 18.73 8.06 -24.44
N GLU A 313 17.47 8.40 -24.70
CA GLU A 313 16.96 8.92 -25.98
C GLU A 313 17.26 8.01 -27.19
N ASN A 314 17.54 6.72 -26.96
CA ASN A 314 17.70 5.71 -28.01
C ASN A 314 16.32 5.22 -28.50
N TYR A 315 15.50 6.16 -28.96
CA TYR A 315 14.08 5.95 -29.24
C TYR A 315 13.81 4.81 -30.23
N ASP A 316 14.64 4.63 -31.25
CA ASP A 316 14.43 3.54 -32.22
C ASP A 316 14.54 2.15 -31.56
N ARG A 317 15.51 1.98 -30.65
CA ARG A 317 15.69 0.73 -29.89
C ARG A 317 14.59 0.52 -28.85
N ALA A 318 14.13 1.60 -28.23
CA ALA A 318 13.02 1.55 -27.27
C ALA A 318 11.71 1.17 -27.98
N ILE A 319 11.41 1.80 -29.12
CA ILE A 319 10.24 1.49 -29.96
C ILE A 319 10.25 0.02 -30.38
N GLU A 320 11.38 -0.51 -30.84
CA GLU A 320 11.49 -1.93 -31.23
C GLU A 320 11.10 -2.86 -30.08
N ARG A 321 11.65 -2.64 -28.89
CA ARG A 321 11.37 -3.47 -27.70
C ARG A 321 9.95 -3.32 -27.18
N PHE A 322 9.44 -2.09 -27.06
CA PHE A 322 8.05 -1.88 -26.65
C PHE A 322 7.06 -2.45 -27.67
N THR A 323 7.34 -2.34 -28.97
CA THR A 323 6.53 -2.96 -30.03
C THR A 323 6.55 -4.49 -29.89
N GLN A 324 7.71 -5.08 -29.61
CA GLN A 324 7.81 -6.52 -29.35
C GLN A 324 6.94 -6.93 -28.16
N LEU A 325 7.04 -6.22 -27.04
CA LEU A 325 6.28 -6.47 -25.80
C LEU A 325 4.76 -6.34 -26.03
N ALA A 326 4.33 -5.29 -26.72
CA ALA A 326 2.94 -5.09 -27.10
C ALA A 326 2.41 -6.22 -28.00
N ARG A 327 3.22 -6.69 -28.96
CA ARG A 327 2.85 -7.76 -29.90
C ARG A 327 2.67 -9.12 -29.22
N ILE A 328 3.49 -9.43 -28.22
CA ILE A 328 3.43 -10.71 -27.48
C ILE A 328 2.46 -10.68 -26.29
N ASP A 329 1.76 -9.55 -26.11
CA ASP A 329 0.83 -9.28 -25.01
C ASP A 329 1.46 -9.40 -23.60
N GLN A 330 2.72 -8.98 -23.45
CA GLN A 330 3.43 -8.96 -22.17
C GLN A 330 3.69 -7.51 -21.78
N ARG A 331 3.08 -7.05 -20.68
CA ARG A 331 3.07 -5.62 -20.29
C ARG A 331 2.67 -4.70 -21.44
N ALA A 332 1.72 -5.17 -22.26
CA ALA A 332 1.41 -4.54 -23.54
C ALA A 332 0.79 -3.15 -23.40
N ASP A 333 0.03 -2.92 -22.34
CA ASP A 333 -0.61 -1.62 -22.09
C ASP A 333 0.40 -0.58 -21.58
N GLU A 334 1.35 -1.00 -20.75
CA GLU A 334 2.50 -0.18 -20.39
C GLU A 334 3.38 0.12 -21.61
N ALA A 335 3.68 -0.91 -22.41
CA ALA A 335 4.47 -0.74 -23.63
C ALA A 335 3.80 0.23 -24.63
N ARG A 336 2.48 0.12 -24.85
CA ARG A 336 1.70 1.04 -25.69
C ARG A 336 1.70 2.46 -25.15
N TYR A 337 1.59 2.63 -23.82
CA TYR A 337 1.68 3.94 -23.19
C TYR A 337 3.06 4.59 -23.46
N TYR A 338 4.16 3.85 -23.26
CA TYR A 338 5.50 4.35 -23.54
C TYR A 338 5.78 4.57 -25.03
N LEU A 339 5.20 3.76 -25.92
CA LEU A 339 5.22 4.03 -27.37
C LEU A 339 4.54 5.36 -27.68
N GLY A 340 3.37 5.62 -27.10
CA GLY A 340 2.67 6.90 -27.24
C GLY A 340 3.55 8.07 -26.78
N TYR A 341 4.21 7.92 -25.63
CA TYR A 341 5.12 8.92 -25.09
C TYR A 341 6.31 9.19 -26.01
N ILE A 342 6.99 8.14 -26.49
CA ILE A 342 8.15 8.28 -27.38
C ILE A 342 7.76 8.96 -28.69
N HIS A 343 6.63 8.57 -29.29
CA HIS A 343 6.14 9.22 -30.51
C HIS A 343 5.78 10.69 -30.26
N GLU A 344 5.22 11.02 -29.10
CA GLU A 344 4.96 12.41 -28.72
C GLU A 344 6.27 13.23 -28.62
N GLN A 345 7.31 12.70 -27.96
CA GLN A 345 8.62 13.38 -27.86
C GLN A 345 9.27 13.61 -29.22
N ARG A 346 8.94 12.78 -30.21
CA ARG A 346 9.40 12.91 -31.60
C ARG A 346 8.47 13.78 -32.47
N GLU A 347 7.45 14.41 -31.88
CA GLU A 347 6.41 15.20 -32.58
C GLU A 347 5.60 14.37 -33.61
N GLU A 348 5.59 13.04 -33.47
CA GLU A 348 4.86 12.11 -34.32
C GLU A 348 3.43 11.91 -33.78
N PHE A 349 2.65 13.00 -33.72
CA PHE A 349 1.37 13.04 -32.98
C PHE A 349 0.35 11.98 -33.41
N ASP A 350 0.25 11.66 -34.71
CA ASP A 350 -0.69 10.62 -35.18
C ASP A 350 -0.33 9.23 -34.64
N ALA A 351 0.97 8.91 -34.59
CA ALA A 351 1.45 7.64 -34.03
C ALA A 351 1.29 7.62 -32.51
N ALA A 352 1.54 8.74 -31.84
CA ALA A 352 1.34 8.90 -30.41
C ALA A 352 -0.12 8.65 -30.01
N ILE A 353 -1.06 9.33 -30.68
CA ILE A 353 -2.51 9.16 -30.48
C ILE A 353 -2.91 7.71 -30.72
N ALA A 354 -2.44 7.08 -31.79
CA ALA A 354 -2.76 5.68 -32.09
C ALA A 354 -2.30 4.74 -30.96
N ALA A 355 -1.04 4.86 -30.51
CA ALA A 355 -0.48 4.03 -29.45
C ALA A 355 -1.22 4.22 -28.11
N TYR A 356 -1.50 5.47 -27.73
CA TYR A 356 -2.28 5.75 -26.52
C TYR A 356 -3.72 5.21 -26.57
N ARG A 357 -4.38 5.28 -27.74
CA ARG A 357 -5.74 4.75 -27.92
C ARG A 357 -5.80 3.22 -27.81
N GLU A 358 -4.71 2.51 -28.08
CA GLU A 358 -4.64 1.05 -27.93
C GLU A 358 -4.51 0.56 -26.49
N VAL A 359 -4.18 1.44 -25.53
CA VAL A 359 -4.11 1.08 -24.11
C VAL A 359 -5.50 0.63 -23.65
N ARG A 360 -5.59 -0.60 -23.11
CA ARG A 360 -6.87 -1.25 -22.80
C ARG A 360 -7.51 -0.71 -21.52
N ILE A 361 -8.84 -0.71 -21.51
CA ILE A 361 -9.66 -0.34 -20.34
C ILE A 361 -9.35 -1.25 -19.14
N GLY A 362 -9.33 -0.67 -17.94
CA GLY A 362 -9.08 -1.38 -16.68
C GLY A 362 -7.60 -1.53 -16.31
N THR A 363 -6.68 -1.06 -17.15
CA THR A 363 -5.26 -0.97 -16.82
C THR A 363 -4.91 0.34 -16.11
N GLN A 364 -3.81 0.34 -15.35
CA GLN A 364 -3.36 1.51 -14.58
C GLN A 364 -3.13 2.74 -15.48
N ASN A 365 -2.60 2.54 -16.69
CA ASN A 365 -2.28 3.63 -17.61
C ASN A 365 -3.44 4.06 -18.51
N PHE A 366 -4.60 3.39 -18.45
CA PHE A 366 -5.70 3.64 -19.38
C PHE A 366 -6.17 5.09 -19.40
N LEU A 367 -6.53 5.65 -18.24
CA LEU A 367 -7.08 7.01 -18.17
C LEU A 367 -6.03 8.04 -18.60
N ALA A 368 -4.79 7.88 -18.13
CA ALA A 368 -3.68 8.75 -18.54
C ALA A 368 -3.47 8.69 -20.06
N ALA A 369 -3.48 7.50 -20.67
CA ALA A 369 -3.35 7.32 -22.11
C ALA A 369 -4.47 8.02 -22.88
N GLN A 370 -5.74 7.83 -22.47
CA GLN A 370 -6.87 8.47 -23.14
C GLN A 370 -6.82 10.00 -23.01
N GLN A 371 -6.40 10.52 -21.85
CA GLN A 371 -6.20 11.95 -21.68
C GLN A 371 -5.10 12.50 -22.60
N GLN A 372 -3.95 11.81 -22.74
CA GLN A 372 -2.91 12.23 -23.67
C GLN A 372 -3.37 12.17 -25.14
N ALA A 373 -4.05 11.08 -25.53
CA ALA A 373 -4.60 10.96 -26.88
C ALA A 373 -5.60 12.09 -27.21
N THR A 374 -6.48 12.43 -26.26
CA THR A 374 -7.45 13.52 -26.42
C THR A 374 -6.76 14.88 -26.51
N ARG A 375 -5.79 15.16 -25.62
CA ARG A 375 -5.01 16.41 -25.65
C ARG A 375 -4.30 16.59 -27.00
N LEU A 376 -3.58 15.57 -27.46
CA LEU A 376 -2.86 15.63 -28.74
C LEU A 376 -3.81 15.78 -29.92
N ALA A 377 -4.94 15.08 -29.92
CA ALA A 377 -5.95 15.22 -30.96
C ALA A 377 -6.56 16.63 -30.98
N VAL A 378 -6.85 17.22 -29.82
CA VAL A 378 -7.38 18.59 -29.70
C VAL A 378 -6.35 19.63 -30.14
N GLN A 379 -5.10 19.51 -29.71
CA GLN A 379 -3.99 20.38 -30.15
C GLN A 379 -3.75 20.32 -31.66
N SER A 380 -3.98 19.15 -32.27
CA SER A 380 -3.90 18.96 -33.72
C SER A 380 -5.15 19.43 -34.48
N GLY A 381 -6.14 20.01 -33.81
CA GLY A 381 -7.42 20.46 -34.39
C GLY A 381 -8.40 19.34 -34.74
N ASN A 382 -8.11 18.09 -34.37
CA ASN A 382 -8.90 16.90 -34.69
C ASN A 382 -10.02 16.64 -33.65
N LEU A 383 -10.79 17.69 -33.33
CA LEU A 383 -11.81 17.68 -32.26
C LEU A 383 -12.86 16.57 -32.45
N GLU A 384 -13.39 16.43 -33.67
CA GLU A 384 -14.42 15.45 -33.97
C GLU A 384 -13.93 14.01 -33.76
N SER A 385 -12.68 13.73 -34.12
CA SER A 385 -12.07 12.41 -33.88
C SER A 385 -11.89 12.13 -32.39
N ALA A 386 -11.44 13.13 -31.62
CA ALA A 386 -11.30 13.01 -30.16
C ALA A 386 -12.64 12.67 -29.51
N HIS A 387 -13.67 13.47 -29.81
CA HIS A 387 -15.02 13.29 -29.28
C HIS A 387 -15.64 11.94 -29.68
N ALA A 388 -15.52 11.56 -30.96
CA ALA A 388 -16.07 10.30 -31.46
C ALA A 388 -15.43 9.08 -30.78
N HIS A 389 -14.11 9.12 -30.56
CA HIS A 389 -13.38 8.06 -29.87
C HIS A 389 -13.83 7.89 -28.41
N LEU A 390 -13.89 8.98 -27.65
CA LEU A 390 -14.34 8.95 -26.25
C LEU A 390 -15.80 8.50 -26.13
N ASN A 391 -16.69 8.96 -27.01
CA ASN A 391 -18.08 8.52 -27.07
C ASN A 391 -18.21 7.04 -27.40
N GLN A 392 -17.39 6.52 -28.32
CA GLN A 392 -17.40 5.10 -28.65
C GLN A 392 -16.96 4.25 -27.46
N LEU A 393 -15.89 4.66 -26.76
CA LEU A 393 -15.38 3.95 -25.59
C LEU A 393 -16.35 3.96 -24.41
N SER A 394 -17.05 5.07 -24.21
CA SER A 394 -17.97 5.25 -23.08
C SER A 394 -19.42 4.82 -23.35
N ARG A 395 -19.77 4.50 -24.60
CA ARG A 395 -21.15 4.19 -25.00
C ARG A 395 -21.82 3.18 -24.06
N GLY A 396 -22.92 3.62 -23.44
CA GLY A 396 -23.74 2.76 -22.57
C GLY A 396 -23.18 2.58 -21.16
N GLN A 397 -22.14 3.33 -20.80
CA GLN A 397 -21.49 3.33 -19.50
C GLN A 397 -21.54 4.74 -18.88
N PRO A 398 -22.64 5.11 -18.19
CA PRO A 398 -22.86 6.49 -17.72
C PRO A 398 -21.69 7.10 -16.95
N ARG A 399 -21.05 6.33 -16.05
CA ARG A 399 -19.89 6.82 -15.29
C ARG A 399 -18.69 7.16 -16.18
N LEU A 400 -18.45 6.37 -17.23
CA LEU A 400 -17.36 6.61 -18.16
C LEU A 400 -17.68 7.77 -19.12
N GLU A 401 -18.95 7.92 -19.50
CA GLU A 401 -19.42 9.07 -20.29
C GLU A 401 -19.22 10.39 -19.50
N ILE A 402 -19.60 10.42 -18.22
CA ILE A 402 -19.38 11.57 -17.33
C ILE A 402 -17.89 11.91 -17.20
N LEU A 403 -17.06 10.89 -16.93
CA LEU A 403 -15.62 11.06 -16.80
C LEU A 403 -14.98 11.62 -18.08
N PHE A 404 -15.29 11.05 -19.24
CA PHE A 404 -14.70 11.51 -20.50
C PHE A 404 -15.21 12.88 -20.94
N ASN A 405 -16.47 13.23 -20.70
CA ASN A 405 -16.95 14.60 -20.94
C ASN A 405 -16.22 15.62 -20.04
N THR A 406 -15.92 15.25 -18.79
CA THR A 406 -15.14 16.09 -17.85
C THR A 406 -13.71 16.28 -18.34
N ILE A 407 -13.04 15.20 -18.77
CA ILE A 407 -11.67 15.26 -19.33
C ILE A 407 -11.66 16.08 -20.64
N GLU A 408 -12.56 15.79 -21.57
CA GLU A 408 -12.62 16.44 -22.87
C GLU A 408 -12.92 17.95 -22.73
N SER A 409 -13.88 18.33 -21.89
CA SER A 409 -14.17 19.75 -21.65
C SER A 409 -12.97 20.49 -21.06
N GLY A 410 -12.26 19.91 -20.10
CA GLY A 410 -11.02 20.49 -19.56
C GLY A 410 -9.95 20.71 -20.63
N VAL A 411 -9.73 19.74 -21.51
CA VAL A 411 -8.79 19.85 -22.63
C VAL A 411 -9.23 20.92 -23.64
N LEU A 412 -10.52 21.00 -23.95
CA LEU A 412 -11.06 22.02 -24.87
C LEU A 412 -10.87 23.44 -24.30
N ILE A 413 -11.14 23.64 -23.01
CA ILE A 413 -10.96 24.92 -22.31
C ILE A 413 -9.49 25.36 -22.39
N GLN A 414 -8.56 24.48 -22.03
CA GLN A 414 -7.12 24.78 -22.02
C GLN A 414 -6.56 25.15 -23.41
N ASN A 415 -7.17 24.65 -24.48
CA ASN A 415 -6.76 24.93 -25.86
C ASN A 415 -7.61 26.03 -26.53
N GLY A 416 -8.46 26.74 -25.77
CA GLY A 416 -9.24 27.88 -26.25
C GLY A 416 -10.50 27.53 -27.07
N TYR A 417 -10.86 26.25 -27.18
CA TYR A 417 -12.06 25.76 -27.88
C TYR A 417 -13.33 25.96 -27.03
N THR A 418 -13.62 27.23 -26.74
CA THR A 418 -14.62 27.68 -25.76
C THR A 418 -16.05 27.29 -26.18
N LEU A 419 -16.39 27.41 -27.47
CA LEU A 419 -17.73 27.10 -27.97
C LEU A 419 -18.01 25.60 -27.91
N GLU A 420 -17.02 24.79 -28.26
CA GLU A 420 -17.06 23.34 -28.24
C GLU A 420 -17.17 22.83 -26.79
N ALA A 421 -16.36 23.36 -25.88
CA ALA A 421 -16.44 23.04 -24.45
C ALA A 421 -17.84 23.34 -23.89
N LYS A 422 -18.40 24.51 -24.21
CA LYS A 422 -19.75 24.87 -23.79
C LYS A 422 -20.80 23.89 -24.32
N SER A 423 -20.77 23.61 -25.62
CA SER A 423 -21.72 22.71 -26.28
C SER A 423 -21.67 21.29 -25.69
N LEU A 424 -20.46 20.80 -25.41
CA LEU A 424 -20.23 19.50 -24.79
C LEU A 424 -20.83 19.44 -23.38
N LEU A 425 -20.50 20.42 -22.53
CA LEU A 425 -20.99 20.49 -21.15
C LEU A 425 -22.52 20.66 -21.10
N ASP A 426 -23.10 21.53 -21.94
CA ASP A 426 -24.55 21.71 -22.02
C ASP A 426 -25.25 20.41 -22.45
N THR A 427 -24.68 19.68 -23.42
CA THR A 427 -25.21 18.38 -23.86
C THR A 427 -25.11 17.32 -22.76
N ALA A 428 -23.97 17.24 -22.08
CA ALA A 428 -23.74 16.29 -21.00
C ALA A 428 -24.68 16.54 -19.81
N LEU A 429 -24.83 17.80 -19.38
CA LEU A 429 -25.72 18.19 -18.27
C LEU A 429 -27.21 18.07 -18.62
N ASN A 430 -27.60 18.19 -19.89
CA ASN A 430 -28.95 17.85 -20.32
C ASN A 430 -29.27 16.35 -20.16
N LYS A 431 -28.26 15.49 -20.35
CA LYS A 431 -28.40 14.03 -20.20
C LYS A 431 -28.27 13.57 -18.75
N TYR A 432 -27.36 14.18 -18.00
CA TYR A 432 -27.05 13.91 -16.61
C TYR A 432 -27.28 15.17 -15.78
N PRO A 433 -28.54 15.59 -15.61
CA PRO A 433 -28.83 16.75 -14.77
C PRO A 433 -28.38 16.44 -13.35
N ASN A 434 -27.79 17.44 -12.67
CA ASN A 434 -27.33 17.34 -11.29
C ASN A 434 -26.09 16.47 -11.03
N GLU A 435 -25.37 16.05 -12.08
CA GLU A 435 -24.07 15.39 -11.87
C GLU A 435 -23.02 16.40 -11.42
N THR A 436 -22.50 16.25 -10.21
CA THR A 436 -21.63 17.24 -9.57
C THR A 436 -20.31 17.46 -10.31
N ASP A 437 -19.71 16.40 -10.85
CA ASP A 437 -18.45 16.52 -11.60
C ASP A 437 -18.64 17.30 -12.91
N LEU A 438 -19.78 17.14 -13.59
CA LEU A 438 -20.10 17.91 -14.80
C LEU A 438 -20.45 19.37 -14.49
N LEU A 439 -21.15 19.63 -13.37
CA LEU A 439 -21.39 20.99 -12.90
C LEU A 439 -20.06 21.67 -12.56
N PHE A 440 -19.17 20.98 -11.85
CA PHE A 440 -17.86 21.52 -11.50
C PHE A 440 -17.00 21.77 -12.74
N ALA A 441 -17.03 20.87 -13.73
CA ALA A 441 -16.39 21.11 -15.03
C ALA A 441 -16.94 22.37 -15.74
N ARG A 442 -18.24 22.66 -15.59
CA ARG A 442 -18.85 23.88 -16.13
C ARG A 442 -18.52 25.13 -15.30
N VAL A 443 -18.28 25.01 -13.99
CA VAL A 443 -17.69 26.09 -13.17
C VAL A 443 -16.33 26.49 -13.73
N LEU A 444 -15.44 25.53 -14.00
CA LEU A 444 -14.13 25.81 -14.59
C LEU A 444 -14.24 26.47 -15.98
N PHE A 445 -15.23 26.07 -16.78
CA PHE A 445 -15.55 26.76 -18.02
C PHE A 445 -15.96 28.22 -17.79
N TYR A 446 -16.86 28.46 -16.85
CA TYR A 446 -17.37 29.80 -16.54
C TYR A 446 -16.27 30.71 -16.00
N ASP A 447 -15.38 30.20 -15.15
CA ASP A 447 -14.22 30.95 -14.66
C ASP A 447 -13.29 31.36 -15.80
N ASN A 448 -13.01 30.43 -16.72
CA ASN A 448 -12.18 30.70 -17.89
C ASN A 448 -12.76 31.79 -18.81
N VAL A 449 -14.08 31.90 -18.91
CA VAL A 449 -14.74 32.97 -19.71
C VAL A 449 -15.14 34.20 -18.89
N GLY A 450 -14.85 34.22 -17.59
CA GLY A 450 -15.18 35.31 -16.68
C GLY A 450 -16.67 35.44 -16.31
N ASP A 451 -17.48 34.38 -16.49
CA ASP A 451 -18.90 34.36 -16.12
C ASP A 451 -19.11 33.96 -14.66
N ARG A 452 -18.84 34.91 -13.76
CA ARG A 452 -18.98 34.73 -12.31
C ARG A 452 -20.37 34.30 -11.87
N ALA A 453 -21.41 34.77 -12.56
CA ALA A 453 -22.79 34.46 -12.21
C ALA A 453 -23.10 32.98 -12.52
N GLY A 454 -22.61 32.47 -13.65
CA GLY A 454 -22.66 31.06 -13.99
C GLY A 454 -21.92 30.18 -12.99
N SER A 455 -20.66 30.53 -12.67
CA SER A 455 -19.85 29.80 -11.67
C SER A 455 -20.54 29.74 -10.32
N GLU A 456 -21.00 30.89 -9.78
CA GLU A 456 -21.69 30.93 -8.50
C GLU A 456 -22.97 30.07 -8.49
N GLN A 457 -23.75 30.13 -9.57
CA GLN A 457 -24.98 29.35 -9.68
C GLN A 457 -24.70 27.84 -9.59
N ASP A 458 -23.72 27.35 -10.34
CA ASP A 458 -23.39 25.93 -10.37
C ASP A 458 -22.73 25.47 -9.06
N LEU A 459 -21.85 26.27 -8.47
CA LEU A 459 -21.25 25.99 -7.17
C LEU A 459 -22.31 25.86 -6.07
N ARG A 460 -23.27 26.79 -6.04
CA ARG A 460 -24.40 26.71 -5.09
C ARG A 460 -25.25 25.48 -5.32
N GLN A 461 -25.45 25.09 -6.57
CA GLN A 461 -26.17 23.86 -6.90
C GLN A 461 -25.42 22.64 -6.39
N ILE A 462 -24.10 22.57 -6.58
CA ILE A 462 -23.25 21.49 -6.05
C ILE A 462 -23.36 21.43 -4.53
N ILE A 463 -23.17 22.55 -3.82
CA ILE A 463 -23.24 22.62 -2.35
C ILE A 463 -24.63 22.22 -1.84
N LEU A 464 -25.70 22.58 -2.54
CA LEU A 464 -27.06 22.17 -2.17
C LEU A 464 -27.24 20.64 -2.25
N MET A 465 -26.62 19.99 -3.22
CA MET A 465 -26.74 18.55 -3.45
C MET A 465 -25.75 17.73 -2.62
N GLN A 466 -24.55 18.27 -2.42
CA GLN A 466 -23.45 17.69 -1.66
C GLN A 466 -22.87 18.77 -0.73
N PRO A 467 -23.46 18.98 0.46
CA PRO A 467 -23.01 20.00 1.41
C PRO A 467 -21.60 19.79 1.94
N GLU A 468 -21.04 18.58 1.78
CA GLU A 468 -19.68 18.21 2.19
C GLU A 468 -18.69 18.15 1.01
N ASP A 469 -19.04 18.67 -0.18
CA ASP A 469 -18.06 18.81 -1.27
C ASP A 469 -17.11 19.97 -0.96
N SER A 470 -15.96 19.64 -0.36
CA SER A 470 -14.95 20.61 0.04
C SER A 470 -14.40 21.41 -1.15
N ARG A 471 -14.41 20.85 -2.37
CA ARG A 471 -13.94 21.53 -3.58
C ARG A 471 -14.90 22.66 -3.93
N ALA A 472 -16.20 22.38 -3.96
CA ALA A 472 -17.21 23.40 -4.28
C ALA A 472 -17.31 24.48 -3.20
N LEU A 473 -17.24 24.11 -1.91
CA LEU A 473 -17.20 25.06 -0.79
C LEU A 473 -15.99 25.99 -0.89
N ASN A 474 -14.79 25.42 -1.07
CA ASN A 474 -13.56 26.18 -1.21
C ASN A 474 -13.59 27.10 -2.43
N HIS A 475 -13.99 26.57 -3.59
CA HIS A 475 -13.98 27.33 -4.85
C HIS A 475 -14.97 28.50 -4.82
N LEU A 476 -16.18 28.29 -4.26
CA LEU A 476 -17.14 29.37 -4.05
C LEU A 476 -16.60 30.39 -3.05
N GLY A 477 -16.04 29.93 -1.93
CA GLY A 477 -15.49 30.80 -0.91
C GLY A 477 -14.34 31.67 -1.45
N TYR A 478 -13.38 31.07 -2.16
CA TYR A 478 -12.27 31.77 -2.80
C TYR A 478 -12.76 32.81 -3.80
N MET A 479 -13.67 32.43 -4.72
CA MET A 479 -14.26 33.35 -5.69
C MET A 479 -14.96 34.54 -5.00
N LEU A 480 -15.69 34.30 -3.90
CA LEU A 480 -16.34 35.37 -3.13
C LEU A 480 -15.33 36.25 -2.39
N ALA A 481 -14.25 35.69 -1.84
CA ALA A 481 -13.20 36.42 -1.16
C ALA A 481 -12.41 37.31 -2.12
N ASP A 482 -12.08 36.80 -3.29
CA ASP A 482 -11.20 37.46 -4.23
C ASP A 482 -11.94 38.46 -5.14
N GLN A 483 -13.12 38.08 -5.63
CA GLN A 483 -13.79 38.80 -6.72
C GLN A 483 -15.02 39.61 -6.27
N THR A 484 -15.36 39.59 -4.96
CA THR A 484 -16.51 40.29 -4.40
C THR A 484 -16.23 40.85 -3.00
N ASP A 485 -17.16 41.63 -2.44
CA ASP A 485 -17.07 42.14 -1.05
C ASP A 485 -17.71 41.17 -0.01
N ARG A 486 -18.08 39.94 -0.41
CA ARG A 486 -18.80 38.97 0.45
C ARG A 486 -17.85 38.13 1.31
N HIS A 487 -16.83 38.76 1.90
CA HIS A 487 -15.74 38.08 2.60
C HIS A 487 -16.19 37.27 3.82
N ALA A 488 -17.26 37.70 4.51
CA ALA A 488 -17.79 36.95 5.65
C ALA A 488 -18.39 35.61 5.22
N GLU A 489 -19.18 35.61 4.13
CA GLU A 489 -19.72 34.37 3.56
C GLU A 489 -18.63 33.50 2.98
N ALA A 490 -17.62 34.12 2.34
CA ALA A 490 -16.45 33.40 1.86
C ALA A 490 -15.74 32.64 2.98
N LEU A 491 -15.49 33.31 4.10
CA LEU A 491 -14.87 32.69 5.28
C LEU A 491 -15.72 31.53 5.80
N ASP A 492 -17.04 31.70 5.96
CA ASP A 492 -17.93 30.63 6.44
C ASP A 492 -17.90 29.39 5.54
N LEU A 493 -17.81 29.55 4.22
CA LEU A 493 -17.71 28.44 3.26
C LEU A 493 -16.35 27.74 3.34
N ILE A 494 -15.26 28.51 3.45
CA ILE A 494 -13.91 27.94 3.52
C ILE A 494 -13.67 27.26 4.87
N GLU A 495 -14.21 27.79 5.96
CA GLU A 495 -14.17 27.15 7.28
C GLU A 495 -14.88 25.78 7.27
N GLN A 496 -15.96 25.63 6.49
CA GLN A 496 -16.56 24.32 6.24
C GLN A 496 -15.65 23.42 5.39
N ALA A 497 -15.05 23.96 4.33
CA ALA A 497 -14.16 23.20 3.46
C ALA A 497 -12.93 22.65 4.21
N ILE A 498 -12.27 23.47 5.04
CA ILE A 498 -11.09 23.07 5.81
C ILE A 498 -11.43 22.09 6.93
N ALA A 499 -12.65 22.13 7.47
CA ALA A 499 -13.11 21.14 8.45
C ALA A 499 -13.25 19.74 7.84
N ILE A 500 -13.52 19.66 6.54
CA ILE A 500 -13.61 18.40 5.78
C ILE A 500 -12.22 17.94 5.32
N SER A 501 -11.40 18.87 4.83
CA SER A 501 -10.10 18.60 4.22
C SER A 501 -8.99 19.48 4.85
N PRO A 502 -8.54 19.17 6.08
CA PRO A 502 -7.71 20.06 6.90
C PRO A 502 -6.24 20.19 6.45
N ASP A 503 -5.79 19.31 5.56
CA ASP A 503 -4.40 19.23 5.08
C ASP A 503 -4.28 19.58 3.59
N ASP A 504 -5.37 20.05 2.96
CA ASP A 504 -5.36 20.51 1.56
C ASP A 504 -4.73 21.92 1.48
N PRO A 505 -3.56 22.09 0.82
CA PRO A 505 -2.87 23.37 0.76
C PRO A 505 -3.69 24.47 0.10
N ALA A 506 -4.50 24.15 -0.92
CA ALA A 506 -5.32 25.13 -1.62
C ALA A 506 -6.44 25.68 -0.72
N ILE A 507 -7.01 24.84 0.15
CA ILE A 507 -8.04 25.27 1.10
C ILE A 507 -7.42 26.10 2.23
N ILE A 508 -6.23 25.73 2.70
CA ILE A 508 -5.49 26.51 3.69
C ILE A 508 -5.11 27.89 3.13
N ASP A 509 -4.70 27.96 1.86
CA ASP A 509 -4.41 29.21 1.17
C ASP A 509 -5.65 30.10 1.08
N SER A 510 -6.77 29.57 0.54
CA SER A 510 -8.05 30.28 0.49
C SER A 510 -8.49 30.81 1.86
N LEU A 511 -8.30 30.03 2.92
CA LEU A 511 -8.65 30.44 4.29
C LEU A 511 -7.83 31.66 4.71
N GLY A 512 -6.52 31.59 4.48
CA GLY A 512 -5.63 32.71 4.74
C GLY A 512 -6.00 33.95 3.93
N TRP A 513 -6.34 33.78 2.65
CA TRP A 513 -6.77 34.87 1.78
C TRP A 513 -8.08 35.52 2.25
N ALA A 514 -9.10 34.73 2.61
CA ALA A 514 -10.36 35.24 3.16
C ALA A 514 -10.15 35.97 4.51
N GLN A 515 -9.28 35.45 5.37
CA GLN A 515 -8.88 36.09 6.63
C GLN A 515 -8.18 37.43 6.38
N TYR A 516 -7.30 37.50 5.39
CA TYR A 516 -6.64 38.74 4.96
C TYR A 516 -7.66 39.80 4.51
N LYS A 517 -8.63 39.44 3.65
CA LYS A 517 -9.68 40.36 3.19
C LYS A 517 -10.56 40.88 4.34
N LEU A 518 -10.64 40.15 5.45
CA LEU A 518 -11.31 40.55 6.69
C LEU A 518 -10.40 41.31 7.68
N GLY A 519 -9.14 41.57 7.33
CA GLY A 519 -8.17 42.28 8.16
C GLY A 519 -7.55 41.45 9.29
N ARG A 520 -7.69 40.12 9.27
CA ARG A 520 -7.13 39.20 10.27
C ARG A 520 -5.71 38.76 9.89
N TYR A 521 -4.78 39.72 9.86
CA TYR A 521 -3.46 39.53 9.24
C TYR A 521 -2.59 38.44 9.88
N GLU A 522 -2.56 38.34 11.22
CA GLU A 522 -1.75 37.33 11.92
C GLU A 522 -2.25 35.90 11.66
N GLU A 523 -3.56 35.69 11.66
CA GLU A 523 -4.19 34.40 11.34
C GLU A 523 -3.94 34.03 9.87
N ALA A 524 -4.15 35.01 8.98
CA ALA A 524 -3.91 34.85 7.55
C ALA A 524 -2.47 34.41 7.29
N LEU A 525 -1.49 35.12 7.85
CA LEU A 525 -0.08 34.80 7.63
C LEU A 525 0.29 33.39 8.13
N ALA A 526 -0.23 32.97 9.29
CA ALA A 526 0.04 31.65 9.82
C ALA A 526 -0.49 30.53 8.89
N ASN A 527 -1.71 30.69 8.37
CA ASN A 527 -2.29 29.73 7.42
C ASN A 527 -1.57 29.75 6.07
N LEU A 528 -1.34 30.92 5.48
CA LEU A 528 -0.63 31.06 4.20
C LEU A 528 0.79 30.48 4.25
N GLN A 529 1.52 30.69 5.36
CA GLN A 529 2.83 30.07 5.55
C GLN A 529 2.75 28.55 5.63
N ARG A 530 1.72 28.01 6.31
CA ARG A 530 1.48 26.56 6.33
C ARG A 530 1.16 26.03 4.93
N ALA A 531 0.30 26.72 4.17
CA ALA A 531 0.00 26.38 2.79
C ALA A 531 1.27 26.37 1.92
N TYR A 532 2.09 27.40 2.03
CA TYR A 532 3.33 27.54 1.25
C TYR A 532 4.36 26.44 1.55
N VAL A 533 4.47 26.01 2.81
CA VAL A 533 5.34 24.88 3.18
C VAL A 533 4.86 23.58 2.56
N LEU A 534 3.53 23.36 2.50
CA LEU A 534 2.96 22.15 1.91
C LEU A 534 2.97 22.19 0.38
N PHE A 535 2.80 23.37 -0.21
CA PHE A 535 2.76 23.61 -1.65
C PHE A 535 3.44 24.95 -1.99
N PRO A 536 4.74 24.92 -2.33
CA PRO A 536 5.53 26.11 -2.66
C PRO A 536 5.18 26.70 -4.04
N ASP A 537 3.97 27.23 -4.18
CA ASP A 537 3.42 27.75 -5.43
C ASP A 537 3.46 29.29 -5.51
N PRO A 538 3.63 29.90 -6.69
CA PRO A 538 3.67 31.36 -6.85
C PRO A 538 2.39 32.09 -6.46
N GLU A 539 1.20 31.50 -6.61
CA GLU A 539 -0.05 32.10 -6.12
C GLU A 539 -0.02 32.24 -4.60
N VAL A 540 0.33 31.16 -3.90
CA VAL A 540 0.46 31.14 -2.44
C VAL A 540 1.56 32.11 -1.98
N ALA A 541 2.69 32.15 -2.69
CA ALA A 541 3.77 33.10 -2.40
C ALA A 541 3.31 34.56 -2.58
N SER A 542 2.47 34.84 -3.59
CA SER A 542 1.88 36.17 -3.82
C SER A 542 1.06 36.60 -2.61
N HIS A 543 0.21 35.71 -2.08
CA HIS A 543 -0.63 35.95 -0.90
C HIS A 543 0.21 36.14 0.36
N VAL A 544 1.19 35.25 0.62
CA VAL A 544 2.09 35.37 1.78
C VAL A 544 2.80 36.72 1.77
N GLY A 545 3.39 37.09 0.65
CA GLY A 545 4.12 38.35 0.53
C GLY A 545 3.20 39.56 0.66
N GLU A 546 1.99 39.53 0.09
CA GLU A 546 1.02 40.63 0.23
C GLU A 546 0.59 40.83 1.69
N VAL A 547 0.28 39.73 2.41
CA VAL A 547 -0.06 39.84 3.84
C VAL A 547 1.13 40.39 4.64
N MET A 548 2.34 39.91 4.40
CA MET A 548 3.55 40.44 5.06
C MET A 548 3.74 41.93 4.78
N TRP A 549 3.53 42.36 3.53
CA TRP A 549 3.63 43.76 3.12
C TRP A 549 2.63 44.63 3.88
N MET A 550 1.37 44.19 3.95
CA MET A 550 0.30 44.91 4.66
C MET A 550 0.53 44.96 6.18
N MET A 551 1.30 44.02 6.75
CA MET A 551 1.76 44.04 8.14
C MET A 551 3.01 44.93 8.37
N GLY A 552 3.57 45.55 7.32
CA GLY A 552 4.80 46.35 7.40
C GLY A 552 6.09 45.53 7.45
N ARG A 553 6.03 44.23 7.11
CA ARG A 553 7.19 43.32 7.04
C ARG A 553 7.78 43.30 5.63
N GLU A 554 8.07 44.47 5.09
CA GLU A 554 8.40 44.69 3.67
C GLU A 554 9.57 43.83 3.17
N GLU A 555 10.68 43.76 3.93
CA GLU A 555 11.85 42.98 3.51
C GLU A 555 11.57 41.46 3.48
N GLN A 556 10.68 40.96 4.35
CA GLN A 556 10.28 39.55 4.33
C GLN A 556 9.37 39.27 3.13
N ALA A 557 8.46 40.19 2.80
CA ALA A 557 7.61 40.08 1.62
C ALA A 557 8.45 40.01 0.32
N LYS A 558 9.43 40.90 0.18
CA LYS A 558 10.35 40.91 -0.97
C LYS A 558 11.14 39.61 -1.08
N GLU A 559 11.61 39.05 0.04
CA GLU A 559 12.33 37.77 0.03
C GLU A 559 11.46 36.62 -0.47
N VAL A 560 10.20 36.54 -0.04
CA VAL A 560 9.24 35.53 -0.50
C VAL A 560 9.00 35.67 -2.01
N TRP A 561 8.74 36.88 -2.49
CA TRP A 561 8.50 37.12 -3.92
C TRP A 561 9.73 36.85 -4.78
N ARG A 562 10.95 37.23 -4.33
CA ARG A 562 12.20 36.89 -5.03
C ARG A 562 12.41 35.38 -5.09
N GLY A 563 12.26 34.68 -3.98
CA GLY A 563 12.38 33.23 -3.94
C GLY A 563 11.38 32.52 -4.85
N ALA A 564 10.14 33.04 -4.94
CA ALA A 564 9.16 32.53 -5.90
C ALA A 564 9.58 32.77 -7.36
N LEU A 565 10.08 33.96 -7.70
CA LEU A 565 10.56 34.30 -9.04
C LEU A 565 11.87 33.58 -9.42
N GLU A 566 12.71 33.20 -8.46
CA GLU A 566 13.88 32.36 -8.73
C GLU A 566 13.46 30.98 -9.26
N ASN A 567 12.36 30.44 -8.74
CA ASN A 567 11.80 29.15 -9.19
C ASN A 567 10.94 29.30 -10.45
N GLN A 568 10.19 30.39 -10.58
CA GLN A 568 9.33 30.65 -11.75
C GLN A 568 9.42 32.13 -12.17
N PRO A 569 10.40 32.50 -13.02
CA PRO A 569 10.69 33.90 -13.39
C PRO A 569 9.54 34.64 -14.09
N ASP A 570 8.69 33.91 -14.81
CA ASP A 570 7.61 34.46 -15.63
C ASP A 570 6.25 34.43 -14.92
N SER A 571 6.22 34.31 -13.58
CA SER A 571 4.96 34.28 -12.83
C SER A 571 4.23 35.64 -12.89
N GLU A 572 3.15 35.70 -13.66
CA GLU A 572 2.30 36.89 -13.78
C GLU A 572 1.69 37.30 -12.42
N LEU A 573 1.32 36.34 -11.57
CA LEU A 573 0.71 36.60 -10.26
C LEU A 573 1.63 37.42 -9.33
N ILE A 574 2.91 37.08 -9.30
CA ILE A 574 3.91 37.82 -8.50
C ILE A 574 4.16 39.20 -9.12
N GLN A 575 4.25 39.28 -10.45
CA GLN A 575 4.47 40.55 -11.14
C GLN A 575 3.30 41.51 -10.90
N GLU A 576 2.05 41.02 -11.00
CA GLU A 576 0.84 41.81 -10.75
C GLU A 576 0.80 42.39 -9.33
N VAL A 577 1.12 41.60 -8.30
CA VAL A 577 1.09 42.09 -6.91
C VAL A 577 2.18 43.11 -6.65
N VAL A 578 3.39 42.88 -7.18
CA VAL A 578 4.54 43.78 -7.05
C VAL A 578 4.28 45.11 -7.75
N GLU A 579 3.72 45.09 -8.96
CA GLU A 579 3.34 46.29 -9.71
C GLU A 579 2.21 47.05 -9.01
N ARG A 580 1.15 46.35 -8.57
CA ARG A 580 0.02 46.93 -7.85
C ARG A 580 0.45 47.61 -6.55
N LEU A 581 1.37 47.00 -5.81
CA LEU A 581 1.90 47.51 -4.55
C LEU A 581 3.10 48.46 -4.73
N GLN A 582 3.56 48.69 -5.97
CA GLN A 582 4.70 49.54 -6.32
C GLN A 582 5.99 49.14 -5.60
N VAL A 583 6.25 47.84 -5.51
CA VAL A 583 7.41 47.28 -4.82
C VAL A 583 8.59 47.17 -5.79
N GLU A 584 9.78 47.56 -5.35
CA GLU A 584 11.05 47.31 -6.07
C GLU A 584 11.68 46.03 -5.50
N LEU A 585 11.73 44.98 -6.33
CA LEU A 585 12.30 43.67 -5.98
C LEU A 585 13.81 43.60 -6.20
#